data_AF-A0A7V4JG24-F1
#
_entry.id   AF-A0A7V4JG24-F1
#
_cell.length_a   1.000
_cell.length_b   1.000
_cell.length_c   1.000
_cell.angle_alpha   90.00
_cell.angle_beta   90.00
_cell.angle_gamma   90.00
#
_symmetry.space_group_name_H-M   'P 1'
#
loop_
_entity.id
_entity.type
_entity.pdbx_description
1 polymer ?
#
loop_
_entity_poly.entity_id
_entity_poly.type
_entity_poly.pdbx_seq_one_letter_code
_entity_poly.pdbx_strand_id
1 'polypeptide(L)'
;RGVYETPGGTILYHAHRAVESLTLDREVLHQRDQLAPKYAELVYYGFWYAPEREALQAYFDHVAQAVTGVARLKLYKGNVYVVGRKAPKSLYQKDLVSFDQLGGYDQKDAEGFIKIQALRLRVRAMVEGKGHGA
;
A
#
# COMPACT_ATOMS: atom_id res chain seq x y z
N ARG A 1 10.78 -25.34 -15.89
CA ARG A 1 9.47 -24.66 -15.90
C ARG A 1 8.62 -25.30 -14.81
N GLY A 2 8.25 -24.55 -13.77
CA GLY A 2 7.32 -25.03 -12.73
C GLY A 2 5.90 -24.58 -13.06
N VAL A 3 4.92 -25.46 -12.84
CA VAL A 3 3.48 -25.13 -12.89
C VAL A 3 2.98 -25.26 -11.46
N TYR A 4 2.21 -24.27 -11.00
CA TYR A 4 1.72 -24.22 -9.62
C TYR A 4 0.22 -23.95 -9.61
N GLU A 5 -0.47 -24.64 -8.71
CA GLU A 5 -1.88 -24.43 -8.43
C GLU A 5 -2.03 -24.04 -6.96
N THR A 6 -2.30 -22.77 -6.68
CA THR A 6 -2.34 -22.21 -5.31
C THR A 6 -3.66 -21.48 -5.00
N PRO A 7 -4.84 -22.08 -5.25
CA PRO A 7 -6.12 -21.38 -5.22
C PRO A 7 -6.41 -20.67 -3.89
N GLY A 8 -6.17 -21.35 -2.77
CA GLY A 8 -6.36 -20.76 -1.43
C GLY A 8 -5.40 -19.58 -1.17
N GLY A 9 -4.13 -19.75 -1.53
CA GLY A 9 -3.12 -18.69 -1.40
C GLY A 9 -3.44 -17.47 -2.25
N THR A 10 -3.87 -17.67 -3.50
CA THR A 10 -4.30 -16.58 -4.39
C THR A 10 -5.50 -15.83 -3.82
N ILE A 11 -6.51 -16.54 -3.33
CA ILE A 11 -7.71 -15.93 -2.71
C ILE A 11 -7.31 -15.14 -1.47
N LEU A 12 -6.52 -15.73 -0.57
CA LEU A 12 -6.06 -15.08 0.65
C LEU A 12 -5.21 -13.84 0.36
N TYR A 13 -4.32 -13.91 -0.63
CA TYR A 13 -3.51 -12.77 -1.05
C TYR A 13 -4.38 -11.57 -1.44
N HIS A 14 -5.40 -11.79 -2.28
CA HIS A 14 -6.32 -10.72 -2.68
C HIS A 14 -7.19 -10.22 -1.52
N ALA A 15 -7.68 -11.12 -0.65
CA ALA A 15 -8.47 -10.77 0.52
C ALA A 15 -7.66 -9.91 1.52
N HIS A 16 -6.44 -10.35 1.82
CA HIS A 16 -5.55 -9.68 2.78
C HIS A 16 -5.22 -8.27 2.31
N ARG A 17 -4.78 -8.12 1.05
CA ARG A 17 -4.50 -6.79 0.47
C ARG A 17 -5.71 -5.87 0.45
N ALA A 18 -6.91 -6.43 0.28
CA ALA A 18 -8.13 -5.65 0.36
C ALA A 18 -8.37 -5.12 1.78
N VAL A 19 -8.13 -5.91 2.83
CA VAL A 19 -8.28 -5.44 4.22
C VAL A 19 -7.20 -4.41 4.56
N GLU A 20 -5.94 -4.66 4.20
CA GLU A 20 -4.82 -3.73 4.42
C GLU A 20 -5.11 -2.34 3.86
N SER A 21 -5.73 -2.26 2.68
CA SER A 21 -6.08 -0.96 2.06
C SER A 21 -7.07 -0.11 2.86
N LEU A 22 -7.77 -0.71 3.83
CA LEU A 22 -8.67 0.01 4.73
C LEU A 22 -8.06 0.31 6.10
N THR A 23 -7.02 -0.42 6.50
CA THR A 23 -6.55 -0.46 7.89
C THR A 23 -5.13 0.07 8.07
N LEU A 24 -4.32 0.06 7.01
CA LEU A 24 -2.93 0.52 7.06
C LEU A 24 -2.82 1.95 6.54
N ASP A 25 -1.96 2.73 7.21
CA ASP A 25 -1.56 4.05 6.75
C ASP A 25 -0.84 3.97 5.39
N ARG A 26 -0.89 5.07 4.63
CA ARG A 26 -0.31 5.15 3.29
C ARG A 26 1.19 4.85 3.27
N GLU A 27 1.96 5.44 4.18
CA GLU A 27 3.42 5.27 4.19
C GLU A 27 3.80 3.88 4.69
N VAL A 28 3.04 3.32 5.64
CA VAL A 28 3.19 1.93 6.08
C VAL A 28 2.92 0.97 4.92
N LEU A 29 1.88 1.20 4.11
CA LEU A 29 1.60 0.39 2.90
C LEU A 29 2.75 0.45 1.90
N HIS A 30 3.30 1.64 1.64
CA HIS A 30 4.44 1.80 0.75
C HIS A 30 5.67 1.05 1.23
N GLN A 31 6.02 1.15 2.52
CA GLN A 31 7.15 0.41 3.09
C GLN A 31 6.91 -1.11 3.06
N ARG A 32 5.71 -1.56 3.45
CA ARG A 32 5.30 -2.96 3.38
C ARG A 32 5.50 -3.51 1.96
N ASP A 33 5.05 -2.78 0.94
CA ASP A 33 5.17 -3.21 -0.47
C ASP A 33 6.64 -3.21 -0.97
N GLN A 34 7.50 -2.35 -0.42
CA GLN A 34 8.94 -2.36 -0.70
C GLN A 34 9.65 -3.55 -0.04
N LEU A 35 9.28 -3.90 1.20
CA LEU A 35 9.96 -4.94 1.98
C LEU A 35 9.47 -6.36 1.67
N ALA A 36 8.21 -6.52 1.27
CA ALA A 36 7.61 -7.85 1.03
C ALA A 36 8.36 -8.68 -0.03
N PRO A 37 8.81 -8.12 -1.17
CA PRO A 37 9.62 -8.86 -2.14
C PRO A 37 10.94 -9.36 -1.54
N LYS A 38 11.61 -8.57 -0.69
CA LYS A 38 12.85 -8.97 -0.04
C LYS A 38 12.63 -10.13 0.93
N TYR A 39 11.56 -10.07 1.71
CA TYR A 39 11.16 -11.18 2.57
C TYR A 39 10.91 -12.46 1.75
N ALA A 40 10.15 -12.36 0.66
CA ALA A 40 9.87 -13.49 -0.22
C ALA A 40 11.15 -14.08 -0.86
N GLU A 41 12.09 -13.23 -1.26
CA GLU A 41 13.39 -13.65 -1.79
C GLU A 41 14.18 -14.48 -0.76
N LEU A 42 14.28 -14.01 0.49
CA LEU A 42 14.99 -14.71 1.56
C LEU A 42 14.37 -16.10 1.81
N VAL A 43 13.04 -16.19 1.84
CA VAL A 43 12.34 -17.47 1.97
C VAL A 43 12.63 -18.38 0.77
N TYR A 44 12.58 -17.84 -0.45
CA TYR A 44 12.82 -18.59 -1.68
C TYR A 44 14.25 -19.16 -1.75
N TYR A 45 15.25 -18.41 -1.28
CA TYR A 45 16.64 -18.87 -1.20
C TYR A 45 16.94 -19.80 -0.01
N GLY A 46 15.96 -20.08 0.84
CA GLY A 46 16.11 -20.99 1.98
C GLY A 46 16.69 -20.33 3.25
N PHE A 47 16.78 -18.99 3.28
CA PHE A 47 17.25 -18.23 4.44
C PHE A 47 16.16 -18.06 5.52
N TRP A 48 15.45 -19.15 5.84
CA TRP A 48 14.36 -19.12 6.80
C TRP A 48 14.83 -18.75 8.21
N TYR A 49 16.05 -19.10 8.63
CA TYR A 49 16.58 -18.74 9.96
C TYR A 49 17.61 -17.61 9.93
N ALA A 50 17.67 -16.85 8.84
CA ALA A 50 18.62 -15.74 8.72
C ALA A 50 18.15 -14.52 9.54
N PRO A 51 19.09 -13.78 10.18
CA PRO A 51 18.76 -12.66 11.07
C PRO A 51 18.00 -11.53 10.35
N GLU A 52 18.30 -11.27 9.08
CA GLU A 52 17.59 -10.27 8.28
C GLU A 52 16.12 -10.64 8.01
N ARG A 53 15.81 -11.94 7.87
CA ARG A 53 14.44 -12.44 7.72
C ARG A 53 13.70 -12.34 9.06
N GLU A 54 14.38 -12.56 10.19
CA GLU A 54 13.85 -12.34 11.56
C GLU A 54 13.48 -10.90 11.81
N ALA A 55 14.37 -9.98 11.48
CA ALA A 55 14.10 -8.56 11.57
C ALA A 55 12.87 -8.15 10.74
N LEU A 56 12.77 -8.63 9.49
CA LEU A 56 11.61 -8.35 8.65
C LEU A 56 10.32 -8.97 9.20
N GLN A 57 10.37 -10.18 9.77
CA GLN A 57 9.20 -10.80 10.41
C GLN A 57 8.64 -9.92 11.53
N ALA A 58 9.51 -9.42 12.41
CA ALA A 58 9.08 -8.54 13.50
C ALA A 58 8.39 -7.26 12.99
N TYR A 59 8.90 -6.70 11.89
CA TYR A 59 8.24 -5.57 11.22
C TYR A 59 6.84 -5.95 10.72
N PHE A 60 6.71 -7.05 9.97
CA PHE A 60 5.41 -7.46 9.43
C PHE A 60 4.41 -7.85 10.51
N ASP A 61 4.86 -8.52 11.58
CA ASP A 61 4.02 -8.86 12.73
C ASP A 61 3.47 -7.60 13.40
N HIS A 62 4.30 -6.57 13.55
CA HIS A 62 3.85 -5.28 14.09
C HIS A 62 2.83 -4.62 13.17
N VAL A 63 3.10 -4.53 11.86
CA VAL A 63 2.18 -3.94 10.88
C VAL A 63 0.85 -4.70 10.83
N ALA A 64 0.88 -6.04 10.92
CA ALA A 64 -0.29 -6.90 10.85
C ALA A 64 -1.27 -6.69 12.02
N GLN A 65 -0.83 -6.14 13.16
CA GLN A 65 -1.70 -5.87 14.32
C GLN A 65 -2.91 -4.98 13.98
N ALA A 66 -2.76 -4.09 13.01
CA ALA A 66 -3.84 -3.22 12.55
C ALA A 66 -4.78 -3.90 11.53
N VAL A 67 -4.37 -5.00 10.90
CA VAL A 67 -5.05 -5.62 9.77
C VAL A 67 -6.14 -6.56 10.26
N THR A 68 -7.29 -5.99 10.62
CA THR A 68 -8.49 -6.74 11.00
C THR A 68 -9.67 -6.29 10.15
N GLY A 69 -10.36 -7.25 9.51
CA GLY A 69 -11.52 -6.94 8.68
C GLY A 69 -12.02 -8.11 7.86
N VAL A 70 -12.97 -7.82 6.97
CA VAL A 70 -13.63 -8.76 6.09
C VAL A 70 -13.59 -8.22 4.67
N ALA A 71 -13.05 -9.02 3.74
CA ALA A 71 -13.13 -8.77 2.30
C ALA A 71 -14.18 -9.70 1.69
N ARG A 72 -15.07 -9.13 0.88
CA ARG A 72 -16.04 -9.90 0.07
C ARG A 72 -15.45 -10.08 -1.32
N LEU A 73 -15.34 -11.33 -1.75
CA LEU A 73 -14.76 -11.70 -3.04
C LEU A 73 -15.79 -12.36 -3.96
N LYS A 74 -15.66 -12.15 -5.27
CA LYS A 74 -16.33 -12.92 -6.31
C LYS A 74 -15.28 -13.71 -7.08
N LEU A 75 -15.47 -15.01 -7.18
CA LEU A 75 -14.58 -15.91 -7.92
C LEU A 75 -15.23 -16.27 -9.25
N TYR A 76 -14.52 -16.08 -10.36
CA TYR A 76 -15.08 -16.37 -11.67
C TYR A 76 -13.99 -16.69 -12.69
N LYS A 77 -14.11 -17.83 -13.38
CA LYS A 77 -13.21 -18.28 -14.45
C LYS A 77 -11.72 -18.08 -14.13
N GLY A 78 -11.27 -18.56 -12.97
CA GLY A 78 -9.88 -18.44 -12.52
C GLY A 78 -9.46 -17.07 -11.99
N ASN A 79 -10.39 -16.10 -11.90
CA ASN A 79 -10.12 -14.76 -11.38
C ASN A 79 -10.71 -14.54 -9.99
N VAL A 80 -10.09 -13.64 -9.23
CA VAL A 80 -10.53 -13.19 -7.91
C VAL A 80 -10.85 -11.70 -7.98
N TYR A 81 -12.09 -11.32 -7.72
CA TYR A 81 -12.55 -9.92 -7.72
C TYR A 81 -12.92 -9.47 -6.32
N VAL A 82 -12.36 -8.35 -5.86
CA VAL A 82 -12.75 -7.73 -4.60
C VAL A 82 -14.00 -6.88 -4.82
N VAL A 83 -15.13 -7.29 -4.22
CA VAL A 83 -16.45 -6.64 -4.42
C VAL A 83 -16.94 -5.90 -3.17
N GLY A 84 -16.25 -6.01 -2.05
CA GLY A 84 -16.59 -5.28 -0.83
C GLY A 84 -15.52 -5.45 0.25
N ARG A 85 -15.46 -4.49 1.16
CA ARG A 85 -14.48 -4.44 2.26
C ARG A 85 -15.16 -3.82 3.49
N LYS A 86 -14.87 -4.36 4.67
CA LYS A 86 -15.31 -3.79 5.95
C LYS A 86 -14.25 -4.05 7.00
N ALA A 87 -13.91 -3.06 7.82
CA ALA A 87 -13.01 -3.22 8.94
C ALA A 87 -13.61 -2.52 10.18
N PRO A 88 -13.47 -3.08 11.39
CA PRO A 88 -13.91 -2.41 12.61
C PRO A 88 -13.11 -1.12 12.88
N LYS A 89 -11.82 -1.10 12.53
CA LYS A 89 -10.93 0.07 12.61
C LYS A 89 -10.50 0.48 11.20
N SER A 90 -11.37 1.16 10.46
CA SER A 90 -11.03 1.64 9.13
C SER A 90 -10.49 3.06 9.18
N LEU A 91 -9.41 3.32 8.42
CA LEU A 91 -8.89 4.65 8.15
C LEU A 91 -9.71 5.40 7.08
N TYR A 92 -10.62 4.71 6.40
CA TYR A 92 -11.55 5.34 5.47
C TYR A 92 -12.63 6.10 6.25
N GLN A 93 -12.65 7.43 6.11
CA GLN A 93 -13.69 8.28 6.68
C GLN A 93 -14.52 8.89 5.56
N LYS A 94 -15.79 8.47 5.46
CA LYS A 94 -16.71 8.90 4.40
C LYS A 94 -16.91 10.42 4.38
N ASP A 95 -17.02 11.03 5.55
CA ASP A 95 -17.32 12.46 5.68
C ASP A 95 -16.16 13.32 5.18
N LEU A 96 -14.91 12.90 5.42
CA LEU A 96 -13.71 13.61 4.96
C LEU A 96 -13.49 13.55 3.45
N VAL A 97 -14.02 12.52 2.78
CA VAL A 97 -13.90 12.33 1.33
C VAL A 97 -15.16 12.69 0.55
N SER A 98 -16.21 13.14 1.25
CA SER A 98 -17.50 13.45 0.63
C SER A 98 -17.41 14.75 -0.19
N PHE A 99 -17.94 14.72 -1.42
CA PHE A 99 -18.16 15.94 -2.21
C PHE A 99 -19.50 16.61 -1.87
N ASP A 100 -20.42 15.89 -1.23
CA ASP A 100 -21.80 16.33 -1.00
C ASP A 100 -21.99 17.10 0.31
N GLN A 101 -21.08 16.92 1.28
CA GLN A 101 -21.13 17.61 2.57
C GLN A 101 -19.84 18.44 2.76
N LEU A 102 -20.01 19.75 2.93
CA LEU A 102 -18.94 20.66 3.33
C LEU A 102 -18.51 20.33 4.76
N GLY A 103 -17.47 19.51 4.93
CA GLY A 103 -16.90 19.23 6.25
C GLY A 103 -15.71 18.27 6.21
N GLY A 104 -14.76 18.46 7.12
CA GLY A 104 -13.66 17.50 7.37
C GLY A 104 -12.30 17.82 6.73
N TYR A 105 -12.26 18.57 5.62
CA TYR A 105 -11.01 18.95 4.94
C TYR A 105 -11.00 20.43 4.53
N ASP A 106 -9.96 21.18 4.93
CA ASP A 106 -9.75 22.56 4.44
C ASP A 106 -9.01 22.52 3.09
N GLN A 107 -9.72 22.90 2.03
CA GLN A 107 -9.19 22.90 0.67
C GLN A 107 -8.06 23.94 0.47
N LYS A 108 -7.97 24.97 1.32
CA LYS A 108 -6.92 25.99 1.23
C LYS A 108 -5.54 25.41 1.51
N ASP A 109 -5.45 24.37 2.34
CA ASP A 109 -4.20 23.71 2.68
C ASP A 109 -3.57 23.01 1.45
N ALA A 110 -4.38 22.61 0.47
CA ALA A 110 -3.92 21.92 -0.73
C ALA A 110 -2.92 22.76 -1.54
N GLU A 111 -3.15 24.08 -1.65
CA GLU A 111 -2.31 24.96 -2.45
C GLU A 111 -0.88 25.01 -1.89
N GLY A 112 -0.75 25.18 -0.57
CA GLY A 112 0.55 25.18 0.12
C GLY A 112 1.25 23.83 -0.02
N PHE A 113 0.52 22.73 0.21
CA PHE A 113 1.05 21.38 0.07
C PHE A 113 1.62 21.11 -1.33
N ILE A 114 0.87 21.44 -2.39
CA ILE A 114 1.28 21.26 -3.78
C ILE A 114 2.56 22.07 -4.07
N LYS A 115 2.59 23.35 -3.65
CA LYS A 115 3.75 24.22 -3.87
C LYS A 115 5.02 23.66 -3.22
N ILE A 116 4.92 23.15 -1.99
CA ILE A 116 6.06 22.58 -1.26
C ILE A 116 6.53 21.28 -1.92
N GLN A 117 5.62 20.35 -2.22
CA GLN A 117 5.98 19.06 -2.86
C GLN A 117 6.58 19.25 -4.25
N ALA A 118 6.08 20.22 -5.01
CA ALA A 118 6.57 20.53 -6.35
C ALA A 118 7.90 21.29 -6.37
N LEU A 119 8.33 21.88 -5.24
CA LEU A 119 9.52 22.74 -5.18
C LEU A 119 10.76 22.04 -5.74
N ARG A 120 11.01 20.79 -5.35
CA ARG A 120 12.16 20.00 -5.84
C ARG A 120 12.14 19.80 -7.35
N LEU A 121 10.96 19.67 -7.94
CA LEU A 121 10.79 19.49 -9.39
C LEU A 121 11.01 20.81 -10.13
N ARG A 122 10.51 21.92 -9.58
CA ARG A 122 10.73 23.26 -10.13
C ARG A 122 12.22 23.63 -10.13
N VAL A 123 12.93 23.35 -9.05
CA VAL A 123 14.37 23.60 -8.95
C VAL A 123 15.14 22.76 -9.98
N ARG A 124 14.81 21.47 -10.10
CA ARG A 124 15.41 20.61 -11.12
C ARG A 124 15.22 21.17 -12.53
N ALA A 125 13.99 21.55 -12.88
CA ALA A 125 13.69 22.13 -14.19
C ALA A 125 14.45 23.45 -14.45
N MET A 126 14.65 24.28 -13.42
CA MET A 126 15.44 25.51 -13.55
C MET A 126 16.94 25.25 -13.81
N VAL A 127 17.50 24.18 -13.23
CA VAL A 127 18.89 23.79 -13.48
C VAL A 127 19.03 23.18 -14.87
N GLU A 128 18.15 22.25 -15.25
CA GLU A 128 18.17 21.60 -16.57
C GLU A 128 17.88 22.61 -17.72
N GLY A 129 16.99 23.58 -17.50
CA GLY A 129 16.66 24.64 -18.46
C GLY A 129 17.75 25.69 -18.65
N LYS A 130 18.76 25.77 -17.77
CA LYS A 130 19.92 26.66 -17.89
C LYS A 130 21.08 26.05 -18.70
N GLY A 131 20.91 24.85 -19.27
CA GLY A 131 21.94 24.13 -20.04
C GLY A 131 21.89 24.26 -21.57
N HIS A 132 21.03 25.10 -22.16
CA HIS A 132 20.89 25.27 -23.62
C HIS A 132 21.12 26.71 -24.11
N GLY A 133 21.91 27.48 -23.37
CA GLY A 133 22.29 28.85 -23.73
C GLY A 133 23.76 29.12 -23.47
N ALA A 134 24.63 28.42 -24.17
CA ALA A 134 26.04 28.76 -24.39
C ALA A 134 26.47 28.19 -25.74
#